data_AF-A0A3A8MXE8-F1
#
_entry.id   AF-A0A3A8MXE8-F1
#
_cell.length_a   1.000
_cell.length_b   1.000
_cell.length_c   1.000
_cell.angle_alpha   90.00
_cell.angle_beta   90.00
_cell.angle_gamma   90.00
#
_symmetry.space_group_name_H-M   'P 1'
#
loop_
_entity.id
_entity.type
_entity.pdbx_description
1 polymer ?
#
loop_
_entity_poly.entity_id
_entity_poly.type
_entity_poly.pdbx_seq_one_letter_code
_entity_poly.pdbx_strand_id
1 'polypeptide(L)'
;MVPAGGGNALTLPAHRHAVRMEVGNGRAPTWLMAIQQQGADGEGLNLFRFGDGFQGLQKLASVQPDASHHDRAELVAVGRDVALVYAYEAPSLGASSRHDVWFQWWRYQEAQDTWAPEPPVRVFNADSATAYSRALLARDSRGRLWVQAFRLEADGGSTAVVAVSTDGGASFQRQPDLGRVRR
;
A
#
# COMPACT_ATOMS: atom_id res chain seq x y z
N MET A 1 5.23 -11.15 -19.05
CA MET A 1 4.73 -11.59 -17.73
C MET A 1 5.51 -10.82 -16.68
N VAL A 2 4.87 -10.17 -15.72
CA VAL A 2 5.58 -9.44 -14.65
C VAL A 2 5.88 -10.43 -13.52
N PRO A 3 7.16 -10.63 -13.13
CA PRO A 3 7.50 -11.54 -12.04
C PRO A 3 7.00 -10.96 -10.71
N ALA A 4 6.03 -11.63 -10.10
CA ALA A 4 5.52 -11.28 -8.78
C ALA A 4 6.28 -12.07 -7.69
N GLY A 5 6.75 -11.37 -6.66
CA GLY A 5 7.39 -12.02 -5.52
C GLY A 5 6.41 -12.84 -4.67
N GLY A 6 6.90 -13.85 -3.96
CA GLY A 6 6.11 -14.63 -3.00
C GLY A 6 5.56 -13.75 -1.86
N GLY A 7 4.33 -14.02 -1.41
CA GLY A 7 3.71 -13.37 -0.24
C GLY A 7 3.63 -14.35 0.94
N ASN A 8 3.01 -13.92 2.04
CA ASN A 8 2.49 -14.91 2.99
C ASN A 8 1.27 -15.63 2.32
N ALA A 9 0.93 -16.84 2.76
CA ALA A 9 -0.11 -17.67 2.13
C ALA A 9 -1.51 -17.02 2.08
N LEU A 10 -1.73 -15.90 2.77
CA LEU A 10 -2.98 -15.16 2.82
C LEU A 10 -3.01 -13.97 1.83
N THR A 11 -1.87 -13.63 1.19
CA THR A 11 -1.67 -12.34 0.51
C THR A 11 -0.85 -12.39 -0.78
N LEU A 12 -0.70 -13.59 -1.35
CA LEU A 12 -0.57 -13.77 -2.81
C LEU A 12 -1.54 -12.82 -3.53
N PRO A 13 -1.24 -12.26 -4.72
CA PRO A 13 -1.97 -11.13 -5.31
C PRO A 13 -3.47 -11.20 -5.03
N ALA A 14 -3.86 -10.52 -3.95
CA ALA A 14 -5.21 -10.58 -3.41
C ALA A 14 -5.92 -9.33 -3.92
N HIS A 15 -7.26 -9.37 -3.98
CA HIS A 15 -8.08 -8.29 -4.53
C HIS A 15 -7.74 -6.87 -4.01
N ARG A 16 -7.14 -6.73 -2.82
CA ARG A 16 -6.76 -5.43 -2.23
C ARG A 16 -5.64 -4.67 -2.96
N HIS A 17 -4.97 -5.30 -3.93
CA HIS A 17 -3.82 -4.71 -4.65
C HIS A 17 -4.23 -3.96 -5.92
N ALA A 18 -5.52 -3.94 -6.28
CA ALA A 18 -6.02 -3.31 -7.50
C ALA A 18 -7.26 -2.45 -7.26
N VAL A 19 -7.39 -1.37 -8.03
CA VAL A 19 -8.57 -0.51 -8.06
C VAL A 19 -8.99 -0.23 -9.50
N ARG A 20 -10.30 -0.19 -9.74
CA ARG A 20 -10.87 0.29 -11.00
C ARG A 20 -11.12 1.78 -10.89
N MET A 21 -10.53 2.55 -11.79
CA MET A 21 -10.58 4.00 -11.83
C MET A 21 -11.54 4.46 -12.92
N GLU A 22 -12.54 5.22 -12.51
CA GLU A 22 -13.40 5.97 -13.42
C GLU A 22 -12.72 7.30 -13.76
N VAL A 23 -12.16 7.39 -14.96
CA VAL A 23 -11.49 8.60 -15.44
C VAL A 23 -12.47 9.65 -15.99
N GLY A 24 -13.70 9.24 -16.34
CA GLY A 24 -14.75 10.11 -16.87
C GLY A 24 -14.56 10.47 -18.36
N ASN A 25 -15.26 11.52 -18.82
CA ASN A 25 -15.16 12.06 -20.19
C ASN A 25 -15.40 11.02 -21.31
N GLY A 26 -16.28 10.05 -21.06
CA GLY A 26 -16.62 8.97 -22.00
C GLY A 26 -15.49 7.95 -22.23
N ARG A 27 -14.42 8.00 -21.44
CA ARG A 27 -13.31 7.05 -21.54
C ARG A 27 -13.64 5.74 -20.82
N ALA A 28 -13.06 4.67 -21.34
CA ALA A 28 -13.02 3.38 -20.69
C ALA A 28 -12.38 3.49 -19.29
N PRO A 29 -12.87 2.72 -18.31
CA PRO A 29 -12.21 2.57 -17.02
C PRO A 29 -10.76 2.13 -17.19
N THR A 30 -9.90 2.60 -16.28
CA THR A 30 -8.53 2.10 -16.18
C THR A 30 -8.39 1.36 -14.87
N TRP A 31 -7.70 0.24 -14.88
CA TRP A 31 -7.36 -0.44 -13.65
C TRP A 31 -5.93 -0.11 -13.24
N LEU A 32 -5.73 0.10 -11.95
CA LEU A 32 -4.41 0.27 -11.35
C LEU A 32 -4.13 -0.90 -10.42
N MET A 33 -2.91 -1.41 -10.44
CA MET A 33 -2.48 -2.48 -9.54
C MET A 33 -1.08 -2.23 -9.02
N ALA A 34 -0.90 -2.38 -7.72
CA ALA A 34 0.42 -2.38 -7.11
C ALA A 34 0.97 -3.81 -7.13
N ILE A 35 2.15 -3.99 -7.74
CA ILE A 35 2.80 -5.29 -7.86
C ILE A 35 4.19 -5.16 -7.25
N GLN A 36 4.49 -6.03 -6.30
CA GLN A 36 5.84 -6.17 -5.78
C GLN A 36 6.59 -7.23 -6.58
N GLN A 37 7.59 -6.74 -7.30
CA GLN A 37 8.53 -7.48 -8.12
C GLN A 37 9.76 -7.85 -7.29
N GLN A 38 10.24 -9.07 -7.43
CA GLN A 38 11.36 -9.64 -6.69
C GLN A 38 12.16 -10.57 -7.60
N GLY A 39 13.34 -11.02 -7.14
CA GLY A 39 14.26 -11.86 -7.92
C GLY A 39 15.40 -11.04 -8.54
N ALA A 40 16.17 -11.68 -9.42
CA ALA A 40 17.36 -11.06 -10.05
C ALA A 40 17.06 -9.76 -10.81
N ASP A 41 15.84 -9.64 -11.35
CA ASP A 41 15.35 -8.47 -12.09
C ASP A 41 14.21 -7.74 -11.34
N GLY A 42 14.14 -7.90 -10.01
CA GLY A 42 13.13 -7.26 -9.18
C GLY A 42 13.32 -5.75 -9.11
N GLU A 43 12.24 -4.99 -9.20
CA GLU A 43 12.24 -3.51 -9.13
C GLU A 43 11.49 -2.97 -7.90
N GLY A 44 11.27 -3.80 -6.89
CA GLY A 44 10.51 -3.44 -5.70
C GLY A 44 8.99 -3.37 -5.95
N LEU A 45 8.31 -2.49 -5.21
CA LEU A 45 6.87 -2.27 -5.32
C LEU A 45 6.59 -1.18 -6.34
N ASN A 46 5.83 -1.53 -7.38
CA ASN A 46 5.54 -0.64 -8.50
C ASN A 46 4.03 -0.56 -8.75
N LEU A 47 3.56 0.60 -9.21
CA LEU A 47 2.19 0.79 -9.67
C LEU A 47 2.10 0.60 -11.18
N PHE A 48 1.16 -0.22 -11.62
CA PHE A 48 0.89 -0.51 -13.02
C PHE A 48 -0.52 -0.05 -13.40
N ARG A 49 -0.70 0.36 -14.66
CA ARG A 49 -2.01 0.51 -15.28
C ARG A 49 -2.26 -0.59 -16.31
N PHE A 50 -3.52 -0.93 -16.51
CA PHE A 50 -3.97 -1.75 -17.63
C PHE A 50 -5.35 -1.26 -18.10
N GLY A 51 -5.59 -1.38 -19.40
CA GLY A 51 -6.87 -1.05 -20.00
C GLY A 51 -7.94 -2.08 -19.65
N ASP A 52 -9.16 -1.84 -20.14
CA ASP A 52 -10.25 -2.80 -20.05
C ASP A 52 -9.81 -4.18 -20.59
N GLY A 53 -10.16 -5.24 -19.86
CA GLY A 53 -9.78 -6.62 -20.21
C GLY A 53 -8.34 -7.02 -19.86
N PHE A 54 -7.64 -6.28 -18.99
CA PHE A 54 -6.26 -6.59 -18.54
C PHE A 54 -5.21 -6.62 -19.67
N GLN A 55 -5.50 -5.95 -20.78
CA GLN A 55 -4.59 -5.81 -21.91
C GLN A 55 -3.62 -4.64 -21.66
N GLY A 56 -2.37 -4.77 -22.11
CA GLY A 56 -1.40 -3.66 -22.12
C GLY A 56 -0.90 -3.22 -20.74
N LEU A 57 -0.43 -4.16 -19.92
CA LEU A 57 0.16 -3.84 -18.61
C LEU A 57 1.35 -2.89 -18.77
N GLN A 58 1.23 -1.69 -18.21
CA GLN A 58 2.24 -0.64 -18.28
C GLN A 58 2.61 -0.17 -16.87
N LYS A 59 3.90 -0.16 -16.55
CA LYS A 59 4.41 0.44 -15.32
C LYS A 59 4.21 1.95 -15.36
N LEU A 60 3.64 2.52 -14.30
CA LEU A 60 3.53 3.97 -14.12
C LEU A 60 4.79 4.52 -13.46
N ALA A 61 5.03 4.11 -12.21
CA ALA A 61 6.19 4.50 -11.43
C ALA A 61 6.38 3.55 -10.23
N SER A 62 7.52 3.71 -9.55
CA SER A 62 7.84 2.97 -8.32
C SER A 62 7.16 3.60 -7.11
N VAL A 63 6.60 2.74 -6.25
CA VAL A 63 6.11 3.08 -4.89
C VAL A 63 7.26 2.91 -3.89
N GLN A 64 7.97 1.79 -3.98
CA GLN A 64 9.20 1.48 -3.24
C GLN A 64 10.21 0.87 -4.23
N PRO A 65 11.23 1.63 -4.68
CA PRO A 65 12.15 1.15 -5.71
C PRO A 65 13.19 0.14 -5.22
N ASP A 66 13.36 -0.02 -3.90
CA ASP A 66 14.31 -1.00 -3.36
C ASP A 66 13.69 -2.40 -3.36
N ALA A 67 14.19 -3.26 -4.26
CA ALA A 67 13.71 -4.63 -4.44
C ALA A 67 14.00 -5.58 -3.26
N SER A 68 14.85 -5.17 -2.31
CA SER A 68 15.05 -5.92 -1.06
C SER A 68 13.98 -5.61 0.00
N HIS A 69 13.12 -4.61 -0.23
CA HIS A 69 11.85 -4.50 0.49
C HIS A 69 10.86 -5.55 -0.04
N HIS A 70 10.13 -6.17 0.88
CA HIS A 70 9.03 -7.08 0.55
C HIS A 70 7.70 -6.41 0.86
N ASP A 71 7.48 -5.21 0.33
CA ASP A 71 6.30 -4.42 0.66
C ASP A 71 5.08 -4.87 -0.15
N ARG A 72 3.89 -4.73 0.44
CA ARG A 72 2.61 -4.85 -0.26
C ARG A 72 1.79 -3.63 0.01
N ALA A 73 1.02 -3.23 -0.99
CA ALA A 73 0.14 -2.08 -0.89
C ALA A 73 -1.33 -2.48 -0.76
N GLU A 74 -2.14 -1.60 -0.19
CA GLU A 74 -3.58 -1.57 -0.36
C GLU A 74 -3.98 -0.23 -0.97
N LEU A 75 -4.91 -0.28 -1.94
CA LEU A 75 -5.31 0.86 -2.76
C LEU A 75 -6.79 1.16 -2.53
N VAL A 76 -7.13 2.45 -2.44
CA VAL A 76 -8.50 2.95 -2.38
C VAL A 76 -8.66 4.05 -3.42
N ALA A 77 -9.64 3.90 -4.31
CA ALA A 77 -10.03 4.96 -5.23
C ALA A 77 -10.72 6.09 -4.47
N VAL A 78 -10.28 7.34 -4.69
CA VAL A 78 -10.87 8.55 -4.10
C VAL A 78 -11.12 9.55 -5.22
N GLY A 79 -12.33 9.50 -5.80
CA GLY A 79 -12.62 10.22 -7.03
C GLY A 79 -11.74 9.68 -8.17
N ARG A 80 -10.94 10.55 -8.78
CA ARG A 80 -9.95 10.17 -9.80
C ARG A 80 -8.58 9.82 -9.21
N ASP A 81 -8.34 10.14 -7.94
CA ASP A 81 -7.06 9.87 -7.26
C ASP A 81 -7.05 8.48 -6.64
N VAL A 82 -5.85 8.00 -6.29
CA VAL A 82 -5.67 6.80 -5.49
C VAL A 82 -4.96 7.13 -4.19
N ALA A 83 -5.59 6.73 -3.09
CA ALA A 83 -4.96 6.66 -1.79
C ALA A 83 -4.33 5.26 -1.64
N LEU A 84 -3.06 5.20 -1.28
CA LEU A 84 -2.32 3.95 -1.14
C LEU A 84 -1.68 3.89 0.26
N VAL A 85 -1.73 2.72 0.90
CA VAL A 85 -0.90 2.39 2.06
C VAL A 85 0.01 1.21 1.71
N TYR A 86 1.24 1.17 2.20
CA TYR A 86 2.13 0.02 2.02
C TYR A 86 2.97 -0.27 3.27
N ALA A 87 3.30 -1.54 3.44
CA ALA A 87 4.12 -2.06 4.54
C ALA A 87 4.76 -3.40 4.17
N TYR A 88 5.75 -3.80 4.96
CA TYR A 88 6.45 -5.07 4.80
C TYR A 88 5.51 -6.28 4.96
N GLU A 89 5.64 -7.23 4.05
CA GLU A 89 4.84 -8.45 4.04
C GLU A 89 5.57 -9.60 3.32
N ALA A 90 6.22 -10.44 4.12
CA ALA A 90 6.94 -11.64 3.70
C ALA A 90 6.58 -12.84 4.60
N PRO A 91 7.05 -14.06 4.31
CA PRO A 91 6.78 -15.25 5.12
C PRO A 91 7.24 -15.17 6.59
N SER A 92 8.21 -14.31 6.90
CA SER A 92 8.70 -14.07 8.25
C SER A 92 8.75 -12.57 8.54
N LEU A 93 8.37 -12.18 9.75
CA LEU A 93 8.47 -10.81 10.24
C LEU A 93 9.47 -10.74 11.40
N GLY A 94 10.48 -9.91 11.27
CA GLY A 94 11.41 -9.56 12.35
C GLY A 94 11.41 -8.05 12.58
N ALA A 95 11.88 -7.60 13.76
CA ALA A 95 12.07 -6.19 14.05
C ALA A 95 13.08 -5.57 13.07
N SER A 96 12.74 -4.40 12.53
CA SER A 96 13.58 -3.70 11.56
C SER A 96 13.03 -2.30 11.29
N SER A 97 13.91 -1.30 11.25
CA SER A 97 13.58 0.06 10.84
C SER A 97 13.17 0.18 9.37
N ARG A 98 13.20 -0.91 8.61
CA ARG A 98 12.71 -0.97 7.23
C ARG A 98 11.22 -1.36 7.14
N HIS A 99 10.64 -1.83 8.24
CA HIS A 99 9.26 -2.35 8.27
C HIS A 99 8.28 -1.28 8.78
N ASP A 100 8.44 -0.06 8.28
CA ASP A 100 7.52 1.07 8.50
C ASP A 100 6.17 0.85 7.82
N VAL A 101 5.18 1.67 8.18
CA VAL A 101 3.93 1.81 7.40
C VAL A 101 3.90 3.20 6.76
N TRP A 102 3.62 3.22 5.47
CA TRP A 102 3.63 4.42 4.65
C TRP A 102 2.28 4.64 3.98
N PHE A 103 1.89 5.91 3.86
CA PHE A 103 0.76 6.37 3.08
C PHE A 103 1.27 7.21 1.91
N GLN A 104 0.60 7.13 0.76
CA GLN A 104 0.93 7.96 -0.40
C GLN A 104 -0.30 8.24 -1.26
N TRP A 105 -0.42 9.49 -1.70
CA TRP A 105 -1.36 9.86 -2.76
C TRP A 105 -0.77 9.65 -4.13
N TRP A 106 -1.62 9.16 -5.04
CA TRP A 106 -1.36 9.11 -6.46
C TRP A 106 -2.43 9.95 -7.17
N ARG A 107 -2.01 11.12 -7.66
CA ARG A 107 -2.89 12.13 -8.22
C ARG A 107 -3.11 11.92 -9.69
N TYR A 108 -4.36 11.92 -10.12
CA TYR A 108 -4.67 11.87 -11.54
C TYR A 108 -4.31 13.20 -12.23
N GLN A 109 -3.56 13.09 -13.31
CA GLN A 109 -3.08 14.19 -14.15
C GLN A 109 -3.85 14.16 -15.47
N GLU A 110 -4.88 14.99 -15.58
CA GLU A 110 -5.84 14.93 -16.70
C GLU A 110 -5.19 15.18 -18.06
N ALA A 111 -4.20 16.07 -18.14
CA ALA A 111 -3.50 16.39 -19.38
C ALA A 111 -2.69 15.21 -19.95
N GLN A 112 -2.20 14.33 -19.09
CA GLN A 112 -1.36 13.18 -19.45
C GLN A 112 -2.11 11.84 -19.35
N ASP A 113 -3.38 11.84 -18.93
CA ASP A 113 -4.17 10.63 -18.65
C ASP A 113 -3.41 9.62 -17.79
N THR A 114 -2.79 10.10 -16.69
CA THR A 114 -1.92 9.25 -15.87
C THR A 114 -2.02 9.61 -14.40
N TRP A 115 -1.37 8.83 -13.53
CA TRP A 115 -1.25 9.12 -12.11
C TRP A 115 0.21 9.39 -11.75
N ALA A 116 0.43 10.41 -10.92
CA ALA A 116 1.74 10.75 -10.40
C ALA A 116 1.75 10.67 -8.87
N PRO A 117 2.81 10.13 -8.25
CA PRO A 117 2.91 10.04 -6.80
C PRO A 117 3.19 11.41 -6.16
N GLU A 118 2.56 11.66 -5.01
CA GLU A 118 3.01 12.66 -4.04
C GLU A 118 4.11 12.07 -3.12
N PRO A 119 4.85 12.89 -2.36
CA PRO A 119 5.77 12.38 -1.36
C PRO A 119 5.08 11.43 -0.36
N PRO A 120 5.70 10.29 0.00
CA PRO A 120 5.12 9.36 0.96
C PRO A 120 5.16 9.94 2.38
N VAL A 121 4.10 9.69 3.15
CA VAL A 121 3.94 10.10 4.55
C VAL A 121 4.06 8.87 5.43
N ARG A 122 4.93 8.94 6.44
CA ARG A 122 5.09 7.84 7.40
C ARG A 122 3.90 7.82 8.37
N VAL A 123 3.23 6.68 8.47
CA VAL A 123 2.07 6.47 9.36
C VAL A 123 2.52 5.86 10.69
N PHE A 124 3.33 4.81 10.61
CA PHE A 124 3.96 4.17 11.77
C PHE A 124 5.44 3.98 11.51
N ASN A 125 6.24 4.26 12.54
CA ASN A 125 7.68 4.13 12.53
C ASN A 125 8.11 2.85 13.25
N ALA A 126 8.81 1.98 12.52
CA ALA A 126 9.51 0.83 13.05
C ALA A 126 10.94 1.21 13.47
N ASP A 127 11.55 0.34 14.26
CA ASP A 127 12.91 0.47 14.76
C ASP A 127 13.55 -0.92 14.92
N SER A 128 14.67 -1.00 15.65
CA SER A 128 15.35 -2.27 15.90
C SER A 128 14.59 -3.23 16.83
N ALA A 129 13.50 -2.80 17.46
CA ALA A 129 12.68 -3.60 18.36
C ALA A 129 11.26 -3.85 17.83
N THR A 130 10.83 -3.10 16.83
CA THR A 130 9.47 -3.15 16.28
C THR A 130 9.48 -3.40 14.78
N ALA A 131 8.35 -3.87 14.27
CA ALA A 131 8.08 -3.98 12.84
C ALA A 131 6.58 -3.93 12.62
N TYR A 132 6.16 -3.46 11.45
CA TYR A 132 4.76 -3.49 11.05
C TYR A 132 4.56 -4.38 9.84
N SER A 133 3.39 -4.96 9.75
CA SER A 133 2.96 -5.74 8.59
C SER A 133 1.48 -5.54 8.31
N ARG A 134 1.07 -5.90 7.09
CA ARG A 134 -0.33 -5.94 6.65
C ARG A 134 -1.06 -4.64 6.98
N ALA A 135 -0.55 -3.54 6.40
CA ALA A 135 -1.24 -2.27 6.48
C ALA A 135 -2.52 -2.29 5.64
N LEU A 136 -3.61 -1.78 6.21
CA LEU A 136 -4.92 -1.66 5.59
C LEU A 136 -5.37 -0.21 5.58
N LEU A 137 -6.12 0.20 4.57
CA LEU A 137 -6.58 1.57 4.39
C LEU A 137 -8.11 1.62 4.23
N ALA A 138 -8.76 2.50 4.98
CA ALA A 138 -10.17 2.80 4.81
C ALA A 138 -10.40 4.31 4.75
N ARG A 139 -11.41 4.73 3.99
CA ARG A 139 -11.93 6.10 4.01
C ARG A 139 -13.32 6.08 4.60
N ASP A 140 -13.56 6.86 5.66
CA ASP A 140 -14.87 6.93 6.29
C ASP A 140 -15.81 7.93 5.59
N SER A 141 -17.07 7.97 6.04
CA SER A 141 -18.10 8.85 5.47
C SER A 141 -17.84 10.34 5.68
N ARG A 142 -16.93 10.72 6.60
CA ARG A 142 -16.47 12.10 6.79
C ARG A 142 -15.22 12.40 5.94
N GLY A 143 -14.77 11.44 5.14
CA GLY A 143 -13.60 11.56 4.29
C GLY A 143 -12.27 11.40 5.01
N ARG A 144 -12.26 11.01 6.28
CA ARG A 144 -11.02 10.73 7.03
C ARG A 144 -10.40 9.43 6.53
N LEU A 145 -9.08 9.38 6.54
CA LEU A 145 -8.33 8.18 6.18
C LEU A 145 -7.91 7.44 7.44
N TRP A 146 -8.22 6.16 7.51
CA TRP A 146 -7.91 5.28 8.61
C TRP A 146 -6.94 4.22 8.13
N VAL A 147 -5.81 4.11 8.83
CA VAL A 147 -4.81 3.08 8.57
C VAL A 147 -4.77 2.14 9.75
N GLN A 148 -4.89 0.84 9.49
CA GLN A 148 -4.64 -0.22 10.46
C GLN A 148 -3.38 -0.98 10.07
N ALA A 149 -2.57 -1.41 11.03
CA ALA A 149 -1.46 -2.33 10.78
C ALA A 149 -1.24 -3.27 11.98
N PHE A 150 -0.45 -4.31 11.78
CA PHE A 150 -0.06 -5.25 12.83
C PHE A 150 1.37 -4.95 13.27
N ARG A 151 1.55 -4.48 14.50
CA ARG A 151 2.86 -4.27 15.11
C ARG A 151 3.36 -5.59 15.71
N LEU A 152 4.61 -5.95 15.45
CA LEU A 152 5.31 -7.04 16.13
C LEU A 152 5.69 -6.60 17.54
N GLU A 153 5.35 -7.42 18.52
CA GLU A 153 5.74 -7.21 19.92
C GLU A 153 6.98 -8.04 20.28
N ALA A 154 7.69 -7.64 21.34
CA ALA A 154 8.92 -8.30 21.79
C ALA A 154 8.72 -9.79 22.16
N ASP A 155 7.51 -10.19 22.57
CA ASP A 155 7.17 -11.58 22.88
C ASP A 155 6.76 -12.41 21.64
N GLY A 156 6.89 -11.85 20.44
CA GLY A 156 6.49 -12.47 19.18
C GLY A 156 4.98 -12.45 18.93
N GLY A 157 4.19 -11.83 19.82
CA GLY A 157 2.79 -11.53 19.57
C GLY A 157 2.62 -10.34 18.61
N SER A 158 1.38 -10.01 18.28
CA SER A 158 1.09 -8.87 17.43
C SER A 158 -0.07 -8.02 17.95
N THR A 159 0.08 -6.69 17.84
CA THR A 159 -0.93 -5.72 18.25
C THR A 159 -1.52 -5.04 17.02
N ALA A 160 -2.85 -4.98 16.94
CA ALA A 160 -3.56 -4.24 15.91
C ALA A 160 -3.53 -2.74 16.27
N VAL A 161 -2.73 -1.99 15.51
CA VAL A 161 -2.56 -0.55 15.65
C VAL A 161 -3.36 0.21 14.58
N VAL A 162 -3.82 1.41 14.91
CA VAL A 162 -4.62 2.29 14.05
C VAL A 162 -4.19 3.75 14.13
N ALA A 163 -4.15 4.43 12.99
CA ALA A 163 -3.98 5.87 12.92
C ALA A 163 -5.04 6.48 12.00
N VAL A 164 -5.37 7.74 12.27
CA VAL A 164 -6.34 8.49 11.48
C VAL A 164 -5.70 9.76 10.94
N SER A 165 -5.97 10.08 9.69
CA SER A 165 -5.73 11.40 9.12
C SER A 165 -7.05 12.16 9.00
N THR A 166 -7.05 13.37 9.55
CA THR A 166 -8.12 14.36 9.42
C THR A 166 -7.74 15.52 8.51
N ASP A 167 -6.54 15.50 7.94
CA ASP A 167 -5.94 16.55 7.10
C ASP A 167 -5.69 16.05 5.66
N GLY A 168 -6.46 15.06 5.21
CA GLY A 168 -6.38 14.55 3.85
C GLY A 168 -5.12 13.75 3.56
N GLY A 169 -4.48 13.16 4.57
CA GLY A 169 -3.32 12.28 4.44
C GLY A 169 -1.97 12.99 4.61
N ALA A 170 -1.95 14.26 5.00
CA ALA A 170 -0.72 15.00 5.26
C ALA A 170 -0.02 14.53 6.55
N SER A 171 -0.80 14.12 7.55
CA SER A 171 -0.30 13.49 8.78
C SER A 171 -1.30 12.47 9.33
N PHE A 172 -0.81 11.60 10.22
CA PHE A 172 -1.61 10.55 10.85
C PHE A 172 -1.44 10.58 12.38
N GLN A 173 -2.56 10.60 13.09
CA GLN A 173 -2.58 10.58 14.55
C GLN A 173 -2.87 9.17 15.07
N ARG A 174 -1.96 8.63 15.87
CA ARG A 174 -2.12 7.33 16.53
C ARG A 174 -3.35 7.33 17.44
N GLN A 175 -4.18 6.31 17.28
CA GLN A 175 -5.34 6.04 18.13
C GLN A 175 -5.01 5.02 19.23
N PRO A 176 -5.92 4.65 20.13
CA PRO A 176 -5.73 3.49 20.99
C PRO A 176 -5.49 2.19 20.18
N ASP A 177 -4.89 1.17 20.82
CA ASP A 177 -4.76 -0.17 20.24
C ASP A 177 -6.16 -0.80 20.09
N LEU A 178 -6.42 -1.48 18.97
CA LEU A 178 -7.69 -2.20 18.79
C LEU A 178 -7.71 -3.52 19.55
N GLY A 179 -6.54 -4.11 19.78
CA GLY A 179 -6.41 -5.39 20.45
C GLY A 179 -5.09 -6.06 20.15
N ARG A 180 -4.85 -7.18 20.84
CA ARG A 180 -3.62 -7.95 20.74
C ARG A 180 -3.93 -9.41 20.45
N VAL A 181 -3.18 -9.99 19.52
CA VAL A 181 -3.21 -11.41 19.18
C VAL A 181 -1.95 -12.03 19.77
N ARG A 182 -2.14 -13.05 20.62
CA ARG A 182 -1.03 -13.87 21.15
C ARG A 182 -0.72 -14.98 20.16
N ARG A 183 0.54 -15.41 20.15
CA ARG A 183 1.02 -16.51 19.33
C ARG A 183 0.46 -17.85 19.81
#